data_AF-A0AAV1KQL1-F1
#
_entry.id   AF-A0AAV1KQL1-F1
#
_cell.length_a   1.000
_cell.length_b   1.000
_cell.length_c   1.000
_cell.angle_alpha   90.00
_cell.angle_beta   90.00
_cell.angle_gamma   90.00
#
_symmetry.space_group_name_H-M   'P 1'
#
loop_
_entity.id
_entity.type
_entity.pdbx_description
1 polymer ?
#
loop_
_entity_poly.entity_id
_entity_poly.type
_entity_poly.pdbx_seq_one_letter_code
_entity_poly.pdbx_strand_id
1 'polypeptide(L)'
;MCVTLVCDLLIKIFVIFVLFQPQHVMIAYLFMMNIMLESATITKRSYSDQSVRGYITERTCWWNEVCKEEFQTLFRCKCPAWSYCRSPGKYYNAVCSMTETGYIWDQPNSQWRGQ
;
A
#
# COMPACT_ATOMS: atom_id res chain seq x y z
N MET A 1 -20.85 -44.25 -31.81
CA MET A 1 -20.93 -42.82 -32.17
C MET A 1 -22.19 -42.12 -31.67
N CYS A 2 -23.35 -42.77 -31.56
CA CYS A 2 -24.60 -42.12 -31.11
C CYS A 2 -24.63 -41.76 -29.60
N VAL A 3 -23.97 -42.56 -28.74
CA VAL A 3 -24.06 -42.40 -27.26
C VAL A 3 -23.26 -41.21 -26.72
N THR A 4 -22.11 -40.87 -27.31
CA THR A 4 -21.28 -39.72 -26.90
C THR A 4 -21.91 -38.38 -27.28
N LEU A 5 -22.47 -38.29 -28.49
CA LEU A 5 -23.16 -37.08 -28.97
C LEU A 5 -24.39 -36.72 -28.13
N VAL A 6 -25.17 -37.72 -27.69
CA VAL A 6 -26.34 -37.49 -26.82
C VAL A 6 -25.90 -37.02 -25.42
N CYS A 7 -24.78 -37.55 -24.90
CA CYS A 7 -24.25 -37.14 -23.60
C CYS A 7 -23.68 -35.71 -23.62
N ASP A 8 -22.93 -35.34 -24.67
CA ASP A 8 -22.42 -33.97 -24.86
C ASP A 8 -23.55 -32.93 -25.05
N LEU A 9 -24.63 -33.31 -25.76
CA LEU A 9 -25.79 -32.44 -25.95
C LEU A 9 -26.55 -32.24 -24.64
N LEU A 10 -26.71 -33.31 -23.83
CA LEU A 10 -27.35 -33.26 -22.52
C LEU A 10 -26.51 -32.47 -21.51
N ILE A 11 -25.18 -32.61 -21.51
CA ILE A 11 -24.28 -31.81 -20.66
C ILE A 11 -24.36 -30.33 -21.04
N LYS A 12 -24.37 -29.99 -22.35
CA LYS A 12 -24.54 -28.61 -22.81
C LYS A 12 -25.90 -28.04 -22.43
N ILE A 13 -26.97 -28.81 -22.57
CA ILE A 13 -28.32 -28.40 -22.15
C ILE A 13 -28.38 -28.20 -20.64
N PHE A 14 -27.76 -29.09 -19.85
CA PHE A 14 -27.71 -28.99 -18.39
C PHE A 14 -26.88 -27.79 -17.94
N VAL A 15 -25.74 -27.52 -18.56
CA VAL A 15 -24.91 -26.33 -18.32
C VAL A 15 -25.65 -25.06 -18.72
N ILE A 16 -26.37 -25.05 -19.85
CA ILE A 16 -27.22 -23.93 -20.25
C ILE A 16 -28.36 -23.74 -19.23
N PHE A 17 -29.02 -24.81 -18.77
CA PHE A 17 -30.08 -24.75 -17.76
C PHE A 17 -29.58 -24.26 -16.39
N VAL A 18 -28.35 -24.66 -16.00
CA VAL A 18 -27.67 -24.23 -14.77
C VAL A 18 -27.21 -22.77 -14.90
N LEU A 19 -26.78 -22.30 -16.08
CA LEU A 19 -26.43 -20.89 -16.31
C LEU A 19 -27.66 -19.97 -16.46
N PHE A 20 -28.84 -20.51 -16.78
CA PHE A 20 -30.08 -19.75 -17.06
C PHE A 20 -31.08 -19.72 -15.89
N GLN A 21 -30.63 -19.99 -14.66
CA GLN A 21 -31.39 -19.60 -13.48
C GLN A 21 -31.03 -18.14 -13.12
N PRO A 22 -32.00 -17.23 -12.92
CA PRO A 22 -31.74 -15.80 -12.61
C PRO A 22 -30.88 -15.60 -11.35
N GLN A 23 -30.83 -16.64 -10.52
CA GLN A 23 -30.00 -16.75 -9.33
C GLN A 23 -28.50 -16.66 -9.64
N HIS A 24 -28.01 -17.33 -10.69
CA HIS A 24 -26.57 -17.38 -11.01
C HIS A 24 -26.06 -16.09 -11.65
N VAL A 25 -26.90 -15.39 -12.42
CA VAL A 25 -26.56 -14.08 -12.99
C VAL A 25 -26.39 -13.04 -11.88
N MET A 26 -27.28 -13.06 -10.89
CA MET A 26 -27.18 -12.19 -9.71
C MET A 26 -25.95 -12.52 -8.87
N ILE A 27 -25.65 -13.80 -8.67
CA ILE A 27 -24.45 -14.24 -7.95
C ILE A 27 -23.19 -13.80 -8.69
N ALA A 28 -23.12 -13.96 -10.02
CA ALA A 28 -21.99 -13.51 -10.82
C ALA A 28 -21.81 -11.98 -10.78
N TYR A 29 -22.91 -11.22 -10.84
CA TYR A 29 -22.88 -9.77 -10.73
C TYR A 29 -22.37 -9.30 -9.35
N LEU A 30 -22.86 -9.93 -8.27
CA LEU A 30 -22.38 -9.65 -6.91
C LEU A 30 -20.89 -9.99 -6.78
N PHE A 31 -20.45 -11.11 -7.34
CA PHE A 31 -19.04 -11.52 -7.30
C PHE A 31 -18.13 -10.52 -8.06
N MET A 32 -18.55 -10.09 -9.26
CA MET A 32 -17.84 -9.07 -10.04
C MET A 32 -17.73 -7.72 -9.30
N MET A 33 -18.80 -7.29 -8.62
CA MET A 33 -18.77 -6.06 -7.81
C MET A 33 -17.84 -6.18 -6.60
N ASN A 34 -17.75 -7.36 -5.96
CA ASN A 34 -16.81 -7.61 -4.86
C ASN A 34 -15.34 -7.53 -5.33
N ILE A 35 -15.01 -8.08 -6.50
CA ILE A 35 -13.65 -8.00 -7.07
C ILE A 35 -13.26 -6.54 -7.38
N MET A 36 -14.20 -5.73 -7.85
CA MET A 36 -13.94 -4.30 -8.15
C MET A 36 -13.81 -3.43 -6.89
N LEU A 37 -14.37 -3.86 -5.75
CA LEU A 37 -14.25 -3.13 -4.49
C LEU A 37 -12.84 -3.23 -3.89
N GLU A 38 -12.15 -4.36 -4.13
CA GLU A 38 -10.83 -4.63 -3.57
C GLU A 38 -9.69 -3.85 -4.26
N SER A 39 -9.92 -3.39 -5.50
CA SER A 39 -8.96 -2.58 -6.26
C SER A 39 -8.99 -1.09 -5.92
N ALA A 40 -9.87 -0.65 -5.01
CA ALA A 40 -9.91 0.71 -4.46
C ALA A 40 -9.01 0.89 -3.24
N THR A 41 -7.91 0.14 -3.15
CA THR A 41 -6.86 0.45 -2.18
C THR A 41 -6.13 1.71 -2.65
N ILE A 42 -6.43 2.84 -1.99
CA ILE A 42 -5.60 4.05 -2.06
C ILE A 42 -4.23 3.65 -1.52
N THR A 43 -3.34 3.21 -2.40
CA THR A 43 -1.95 3.00 -2.09
C THR A 43 -1.39 4.37 -1.73
N LYS A 44 -1.21 4.60 -0.43
CA LYS A 44 -0.46 5.77 0.05
C LYS A 44 0.91 5.70 -0.61
N ARG A 45 1.15 6.60 -1.57
CA ARG A 45 2.46 6.74 -2.22
C ARG A 45 3.40 7.50 -1.28
N SER A 46 3.69 6.94 -0.11
CA SER A 46 4.82 7.38 0.68
C SER A 46 6.09 6.94 -0.04
N TYR A 47 6.98 7.88 -0.31
CA TYR A 47 8.27 7.55 -0.89
C TYR A 47 9.29 7.50 0.24
N SER A 48 9.86 6.30 0.48
CA SER A 48 10.94 6.13 1.46
C SER A 48 12.30 6.33 0.80
N ASP A 49 13.14 7.17 1.39
CA ASP A 49 14.53 7.39 0.96
C ASP A 49 15.52 6.91 2.03
N GLN A 50 16.43 6.01 1.62
CA GLN A 50 17.47 5.38 2.45
C GLN A 50 18.88 5.94 2.21
N SER A 51 19.01 7.09 1.54
CA SER A 51 20.30 7.72 1.22
C SER A 51 21.02 8.25 2.46
N VAL A 52 20.29 8.55 3.53
CA VAL A 52 20.82 9.11 4.78
C VAL A 52 21.03 7.98 5.79
N ARG A 53 22.28 7.75 6.22
CA ARG A 53 22.66 6.58 7.05
C ARG A 53 23.25 6.92 8.42
N GLY A 54 23.30 8.20 8.79
CA GLY A 54 23.96 8.63 10.03
C GLY A 54 23.25 9.79 10.72
N TYR A 55 23.61 9.99 11.99
CA TYR A 55 23.18 11.11 12.81
C TYR A 55 24.35 12.05 13.10
N ILE A 56 24.12 13.35 13.05
CA ILE A 56 25.04 14.38 13.54
C ILE A 56 25.07 14.36 15.07
N THR A 57 23.88 14.29 15.70
CA THR A 57 23.73 14.14 17.15
C THR A 57 22.71 13.05 17.47
N GLU A 58 23.10 12.05 18.26
CA GLU A 58 22.25 10.93 18.67
C GLU A 58 21.31 11.32 19.83
N ARG A 59 20.55 12.40 19.66
CA ARG A 59 19.50 12.81 20.60
C ARG A 59 18.12 12.65 19.99
N THR A 60 17.09 12.48 20.83
CA THR A 60 15.70 12.50 20.37
C THR A 60 15.30 13.93 19.98
N CYS A 61 14.64 14.09 18.83
CA CYS A 61 14.12 15.38 18.38
C CYS A 61 13.01 15.88 19.31
N TRP A 62 12.94 17.20 19.49
CA TRP A 62 11.79 17.85 20.13
C TRP A 62 10.59 18.00 19.17
N TRP A 63 9.46 18.47 19.69
CA TRP A 63 8.29 18.77 18.84
C TRP A 63 8.63 19.86 17.83
N ASN A 64 8.29 19.62 16.55
CA ASN A 64 8.57 20.51 15.41
C ASN A 64 10.06 20.80 15.16
N GLU A 65 10.95 20.03 15.77
CA GLU A 65 12.36 20.13 15.43
C GLU A 65 12.63 19.49 14.06
N VAL A 66 13.53 20.12 13.30
CA VAL A 66 13.96 19.62 11.99
C VAL A 66 14.84 18.40 12.20
N CYS A 67 14.36 17.22 11.79
CA CYS A 67 15.10 15.96 11.85
C CYS A 67 16.14 15.87 10.72
N LYS A 68 15.88 16.46 9.55
CA LYS A 68 16.78 16.49 8.39
C LYS A 68 16.64 17.80 7.62
N GLU A 69 17.76 18.45 7.34
CA GLU A 69 17.82 19.68 6.56
C GLU A 69 17.93 19.40 5.05
N GLU A 70 17.61 20.39 4.23
CA GLU A 70 17.85 20.34 2.80
C GLU A 70 19.32 20.02 2.47
N PHE A 71 19.53 19.16 1.47
CA PHE A 71 20.85 18.74 0.95
C PHE A 71 21.83 18.05 1.93
N GLN A 72 21.50 17.93 3.22
CA GLN A 72 22.34 17.20 4.18
C GLN A 72 22.15 15.68 4.06
N THR A 73 23.25 14.94 4.19
CA THR A 73 23.29 13.47 4.16
C THR A 73 23.29 12.83 5.55
N LEU A 74 23.05 13.63 6.59
CA LEU A 74 23.01 13.21 7.99
C LEU A 74 21.76 13.77 8.68
N PHE A 75 21.17 12.98 9.57
CA PHE A 75 20.05 13.40 10.42
C PHE A 75 20.56 14.25 11.60
N ARG A 76 19.86 15.31 11.98
CA ARG A 76 20.26 16.11 13.15
C ARG A 76 19.95 15.38 14.47
N CYS A 77 18.80 14.71 14.52
CA CYS A 77 18.28 14.03 15.69
C CYS A 77 17.41 12.84 15.27
N LYS A 78 17.14 11.95 16.22
CA LYS A 78 16.31 10.75 16.04
C LYS A 78 14.85 11.05 16.37
N CYS A 79 13.92 10.63 15.52
CA CYS A 79 12.51 10.71 15.86
C CYS A 79 12.14 9.57 16.82
N PRO A 80 11.17 9.78 17.74
CA PRO A 80 10.69 8.72 18.62
C PRO A 80 10.02 7.60 17.79
N ALA A 81 9.90 6.39 18.36
CA ALA A 81 9.43 5.20 17.62
C ALA A 81 8.01 5.31 17.03
N TRP A 82 7.20 6.25 17.52
CA TRP A 82 5.84 6.54 17.06
C TRP A 82 5.77 7.65 16.01
N SER A 83 6.91 8.21 15.60
CA SER A 83 7.01 9.30 14.62
C SER A 83 7.97 8.97 13.49
N TYR A 84 7.70 9.57 12.34
CA TYR A 84 8.49 9.47 11.13
C TYR A 84 9.10 10.82 10.77
N CYS A 85 10.31 10.81 10.22
CA CYS A 85 10.94 12.01 9.70
C CYS A 85 10.34 12.31 8.32
N ARG A 86 9.37 13.23 8.28
CA ARG A 86 8.55 13.52 7.11
C ARG A 86 8.92 14.87 6.52
N SER A 87 9.07 14.92 5.19
CA SER A 87 9.09 16.16 4.41
C SER A 87 7.99 16.18 3.34
N PRO A 88 7.53 17.36 2.90
CA PRO A 88 6.61 17.47 1.77
C PRO A 88 7.25 17.04 0.43
N GLY A 89 8.59 17.05 0.34
CA GLY A 89 9.35 16.57 -0.81
C GLY A 89 10.84 16.44 -0.49
N LYS A 90 11.64 15.99 -1.48
CA LYS A 90 13.08 15.73 -1.32
C LYS A 90 13.91 16.98 -0.96
N TYR A 91 13.51 18.14 -1.48
CA TYR A 91 14.22 19.41 -1.34
C TYR A 91 13.71 20.28 -0.19
N TYR A 92 12.97 19.70 0.75
CA TYR A 92 12.44 20.42 1.91
C TYR A 92 12.99 19.84 3.20
N ASN A 93 12.99 20.68 4.23
CA ASN A 93 13.30 20.26 5.59
C ASN A 93 12.26 19.22 6.05
N ALA A 94 12.74 18.21 6.76
CA ALA A 94 11.92 17.17 7.34
C ALA A 94 11.75 17.40 8.84
N VAL A 95 10.55 17.10 9.35
CA VAL A 95 10.19 17.21 10.77
C VAL A 95 9.59 15.90 11.25
N CYS A 96 9.69 15.62 12.55
CA CYS A 96 9.04 14.43 13.12
C CYS A 96 7.52 14.59 13.10
N SER A 97 6.82 13.66 12.46
CA SER A 97 5.36 13.62 12.38
C SER A 97 4.87 12.18 12.50
N MET A 98 3.70 11.99 13.12
CA MET A 98 3.03 10.68 13.20
C MET A 98 2.40 10.24 11.86
N THR A 99 2.47 11.08 10.84
CA THR A 99 1.76 10.86 9.57
C THR A 99 2.64 10.18 8.53
N GLU A 100 2.20 9.04 8.02
CA GLU A 100 2.90 8.26 6.98
C GLU A 100 2.64 8.77 5.56
N THR A 101 2.37 10.06 5.38
CA THR A 101 2.08 10.62 4.05
C THR A 101 3.21 11.55 3.60
N GLY A 102 3.53 11.55 2.30
CA GLY A 102 4.59 12.38 1.73
C GLY A 102 5.94 11.65 1.62
N TYR A 103 7.02 12.43 1.68
CA TYR A 103 8.38 11.91 1.59
C TYR A 103 8.86 11.53 2.99
N ILE A 104 9.18 10.26 3.19
CA ILE A 104 9.61 9.74 4.48
C ILE A 104 11.08 9.41 4.39
N TRP A 105 11.86 9.92 5.33
CA TRP A 105 13.28 9.62 5.45
C TRP A 105 13.46 8.44 6.40
N ASP A 106 13.95 7.32 5.87
CA ASP A 106 14.21 6.11 6.66
C ASP A 106 15.36 6.38 7.64
N GLN A 107 15.03 6.35 8.93
CA GLN A 107 16.00 6.56 10.00
C GLN A 107 16.68 5.24 10.39
N PRO A 108 18.02 5.20 10.55
CA PRO A 108 18.69 4.01 11.03
C PRO A 108 18.21 3.68 12.45
N ASN A 109 17.81 2.42 12.66
CA ASN A 109 17.16 1.90 13.89
C ASN A 109 15.70 2.35 14.11
N SER A 110 14.99 2.89 13.11
CA SER A 110 13.53 2.98 13.18
C SER A 110 12.91 1.60 12.91
N GLN A 111 11.74 1.33 13.48
CA GLN A 111 10.97 0.11 13.17
C GLN A 111 10.21 0.22 11.85
N TRP A 112 10.18 1.41 11.26
CA TRP A 112 9.50 1.67 10.00
C TRP A 112 10.34 1.09 8.86
N ARG A 113 9.76 0.15 8.13
CA ARG A 113 10.26 -0.28 6.82
C ARG A 113 9.18 0.13 5.85
N GLY A 114 9.38 1.25 5.14
CA GLY A 114 8.46 1.64 4.07
C GLY A 114 8.11 0.43 3.19
N GLN A 115 6.82 0.24 2.96
CA GLN A 115 6.29 -0.80 2.06
C GLN A 115 6.32 -0.32 0.62
#